data_AF-A0A847N9M9-F1
#
_entry.id   AF-A0A847N9M9-F1
#
_cell.length_a   1.000
_cell.length_b   1.000
_cell.length_c   1.000
_cell.angle_alpha   90.00
_cell.angle_beta   90.00
_cell.angle_gamma   90.00
#
_symmetry.space_group_name_H-M   'P 1'
#
loop_
_entity.id
_entity.type
_entity.pdbx_description
1 polymer ?
#
loop_
_entity_poly.entity_id
_entity_poly.type
_entity_poly.pdbx_seq_one_letter_code
_entity_poly.pdbx_strand_id
1 'polypeptide(L)'
;AIIALIAVSHVAGATGTPAQIFAAGVAEFMSSFGLPVSVGTVFVTLAFSAFALTSLDTATRIGRYMFQEMTTKADGTKTALSNMYASTIVTVGLSALLLTYGYQKIWPIFGSANQLLAGLALLAVSAWLAKSGKKNLMTIIPMVFMFCVTLTALIFVAKNNFAGGNAVIGSLASILFVLAIVLIITTVKTFSGDKSKNQDMGA
;
A
#
# COMPACT_ATOMS: atom_id res chain seq x y z
N ALA A 1 3.28 4.24 13.83
CA ALA A 1 4.37 4.99 13.14
C ALA A 1 3.81 6.11 12.27
N ILE A 2 3.12 5.82 11.15
CA ILE A 2 2.60 6.85 10.22
C ILE A 2 1.58 7.80 10.88
N ILE A 3 0.66 7.28 11.71
CA ILE A 3 -0.33 8.11 12.43
C ILE A 3 0.34 9.01 13.49
N ALA A 4 1.35 8.51 14.18
CA ALA A 4 2.08 9.29 15.19
C ALA A 4 2.91 10.40 14.55
N LEU A 5 3.56 10.12 13.41
CA LEU A 5 4.32 11.13 12.65
C LEU A 5 3.40 12.17 12.03
N ILE A 6 2.29 11.78 11.39
CA ILE A 6 1.31 12.74 10.84
C ILE A 6 0.68 13.59 11.96
N ALA A 7 0.39 13.01 13.13
CA ALA A 7 -0.13 13.75 14.28
C ALA A 7 0.88 14.79 14.79
N VAL A 8 2.16 14.42 14.94
CA VAL A 8 3.23 15.36 15.33
C VAL A 8 3.41 16.46 14.30
N SER A 9 3.43 16.14 13.00
CA SER A 9 3.62 17.14 11.96
C SER A 9 2.40 18.06 11.75
N HIS A 10 1.19 17.57 12.02
CA HIS A 10 -0.03 18.39 11.97
C HIS A 10 -0.12 19.32 13.19
N VAL A 11 0.32 18.88 14.37
CA VAL A 11 0.43 19.72 15.58
C VAL A 11 1.55 20.76 15.45
N ALA A 12 2.61 20.48 14.70
CA ALA A 12 3.74 21.39 14.49
C ALA A 12 3.52 22.46 13.39
N GLY A 13 2.35 22.48 12.72
CA GLY A 13 2.05 23.48 11.68
C GLY A 13 2.94 23.37 10.43
N ALA A 14 3.47 22.18 10.13
CA ALA A 14 4.45 21.99 9.07
C ALA A 14 3.85 22.30 7.67
N THR A 15 4.40 23.30 6.99
CA THR A 15 4.06 23.66 5.61
C THR A 15 4.96 22.93 4.62
N GLY A 16 4.40 22.17 3.68
CA GLY A 16 5.17 21.49 2.64
C GLY A 16 4.44 20.30 2.04
N THR A 17 5.16 19.54 1.20
CA THR A 17 4.65 18.26 0.70
C THR A 17 4.57 17.24 1.85
N PRO A 18 3.64 16.27 1.80
CA PRO A 18 3.58 15.15 2.75
C PRO A 18 4.94 14.50 3.06
N ALA A 19 5.82 14.38 2.08
CA ALA A 19 7.17 13.86 2.25
C ALA A 19 8.05 14.76 3.15
N GLN A 20 7.99 16.08 2.97
CA GLN A 20 8.72 17.05 3.79
C GLN A 20 8.15 17.12 5.21
N ILE A 21 6.83 17.06 5.35
CA ILE A 21 6.12 17.01 6.64
C ILE A 21 6.53 15.75 7.43
N PHE A 22 6.67 14.61 6.74
CA PHE A 22 7.19 13.38 7.32
C PHE A 22 8.68 13.51 7.70
N ALA A 23 9.51 14.03 6.79
CA ALA A 23 10.94 14.20 7.04
C ALA A 23 11.23 15.12 8.22
N ALA A 24 10.50 16.22 8.34
CA ALA A 24 10.60 17.15 9.47
C ALA A 24 10.21 16.47 10.79
N GLY A 25 9.11 15.70 10.82
CA GLY A 25 8.69 14.99 12.03
C GLY A 25 9.70 13.95 12.50
N VAL A 26 10.34 13.22 11.58
CA VAL A 26 11.40 12.26 11.92
C VAL A 26 12.69 12.97 12.33
N ALA A 27 13.04 14.08 11.67
CA ALA A 27 14.23 14.86 12.01
C ALA A 27 14.14 15.46 13.42
N GLU A 28 12.96 15.93 13.83
CA GLU A 28 12.70 16.42 15.19
C GLU A 28 12.87 15.29 16.22
N PHE A 29 12.34 14.10 15.92
CA PHE A 29 12.55 12.93 16.76
C PHE A 29 14.04 12.55 16.86
N MET A 30 14.79 12.64 15.76
CA MET A 30 16.25 12.42 15.76
C MET A 30 17.01 13.46 16.60
N SER A 31 16.46 14.67 16.76
CA SER A 31 17.06 15.68 17.63
C SER A 31 17.07 15.28 19.09
N SER A 32 16.10 14.47 19.54
CA SER A 32 16.09 13.89 20.89
C SER A 32 17.29 12.95 21.15
N PHE A 33 17.94 12.45 20.10
CA PHE A 33 19.17 11.64 20.18
C PHE A 33 20.45 12.48 20.03
N GLY A 34 20.36 13.81 19.98
CA GLY A 34 21.50 14.72 19.86
C GLY A 34 21.93 15.05 18.43
N LEU A 35 21.14 14.66 17.42
CA LEU A 35 21.42 15.00 16.02
C LEU A 35 20.83 16.37 15.64
N PRO A 36 21.55 17.21 14.88
CA PRO A 36 20.97 18.45 14.35
C PRO A 36 19.79 18.15 13.41
N VAL A 37 18.68 18.90 13.58
CA VAL A 37 17.46 18.77 12.76
C VAL A 37 17.76 18.94 11.26
N SER A 38 18.73 19.78 10.89
CA SER A 38 19.15 19.95 9.49
C SER A 38 19.69 18.66 8.87
N VAL A 39 20.55 17.94 9.61
CA VAL A 39 21.14 16.66 9.17
C VAL A 39 20.06 15.59 9.13
N GLY A 40 19.21 15.51 10.16
CA GLY A 40 18.07 14.58 10.19
C GLY A 40 17.11 14.79 9.02
N THR A 41 16.80 16.04 8.69
CA THR A 41 15.88 16.38 7.60
C THR A 41 16.44 15.94 6.25
N VAL A 42 17.71 16.23 5.97
CA VAL A 42 18.37 15.83 4.71
C VAL A 42 18.43 14.31 4.60
N PHE A 43 18.86 13.64 5.68
CA PHE A 43 18.96 12.18 5.71
C PHE A 43 17.61 11.51 5.45
N VAL A 44 16.55 11.92 6.14
CA VAL A 44 15.22 11.32 5.99
C VAL A 44 14.61 11.64 4.62
N THR A 45 14.83 12.85 4.10
CA THR A 45 14.35 13.23 2.75
C THR A 45 15.02 12.39 1.67
N LEU A 46 16.34 12.16 1.78
CA LEU A 46 17.08 11.29 0.86
C LEU A 46 16.62 9.83 0.97
N ALA A 47 16.49 9.31 2.20
CA ALA A 47 16.01 7.95 2.44
C ALA A 47 14.60 7.73 1.89
N PHE A 48 13.70 8.69 2.09
CA PHE A 48 12.34 8.69 1.54
C PHE A 48 12.36 8.69 0.01
N SER A 49 13.19 9.54 -0.60
CA SER A 49 13.29 9.64 -2.06
C SER A 49 13.84 8.36 -2.67
N ALA A 50 14.86 7.76 -2.03
CA ALA A 50 15.40 6.46 -2.44
C ALA A 50 14.34 5.34 -2.32
N PHE A 51 13.60 5.29 -1.21
CA PHE A 51 12.50 4.35 -1.02
C PHE A 51 11.41 4.49 -2.10
N ALA A 52 11.03 5.74 -2.42
CA ALA A 52 10.06 6.03 -3.46
C ALA A 52 10.56 5.57 -4.84
N LEU A 53 11.83 5.81 -5.16
CA LEU A 53 12.45 5.37 -6.42
C LEU A 53 12.46 3.84 -6.53
N THR A 54 12.91 3.12 -5.49
CA THR A 54 12.93 1.65 -5.50
C THR A 54 11.53 1.06 -5.62
N SER A 55 10.54 1.68 -4.95
CA SER A 55 9.14 1.27 -5.06
C SER A 55 8.58 1.51 -6.46
N LEU A 56 8.93 2.64 -7.09
CA LEU A 56 8.53 2.97 -8.45
C LEU A 56 9.14 2.00 -9.47
N ASP A 57 10.44 1.68 -9.34
CA ASP A 57 11.10 0.68 -10.18
C ASP A 57 10.39 -0.69 -10.07
N THR A 58 10.13 -1.12 -8.83
CA THR A 58 9.44 -2.39 -8.59
C THR A 58 8.00 -2.37 -9.14
N ALA A 59 7.28 -1.26 -8.97
CA ALA A 59 5.91 -1.10 -9.44
C ALA A 59 5.81 -1.09 -10.97
N THR A 60 6.72 -0.39 -11.67
CA THR A 60 6.75 -0.39 -13.14
C THR A 60 7.10 -1.76 -13.70
N ARG A 61 8.02 -2.48 -13.03
CA ARG A 61 8.38 -3.86 -13.39
C ARG A 61 7.20 -4.82 -13.22
N ILE A 62 6.54 -4.80 -12.05
CA ILE A 62 5.38 -5.66 -11.79
C ILE A 62 4.20 -5.28 -12.69
N GLY A 63 3.94 -3.98 -12.89
CA GLY A 63 2.88 -3.50 -13.78
C GLY A 63 3.07 -4.00 -15.21
N ARG A 64 4.31 -4.00 -15.71
CA ARG A 64 4.64 -4.62 -17.00
C ARG A 64 4.30 -6.11 -17.02
N TYR A 65 4.67 -6.86 -15.98
CA TYR A 65 4.36 -8.31 -15.91
C TYR A 65 2.85 -8.56 -15.88
N MET A 66 2.09 -7.81 -15.07
CA MET A 66 0.64 -7.93 -15.03
C MET A 66 -0.01 -7.58 -16.36
N PHE A 67 0.45 -6.52 -17.04
CA PHE A 67 -0.08 -6.15 -18.35
C PHE A 67 0.23 -7.20 -19.42
N GLN A 68 1.43 -7.79 -19.37
CA GLN A 68 1.81 -8.90 -20.26
C GLN A 68 0.94 -10.13 -20.00
N GLU A 69 0.69 -10.49 -18.75
CA GLU A 69 -0.19 -11.61 -18.39
C GLU A 69 -1.64 -11.37 -18.85
N MET A 70 -2.19 -10.18 -18.63
CA MET A 70 -3.55 -9.83 -19.06
C MET A 70 -3.71 -9.78 -20.59
N THR A 71 -2.63 -9.48 -21.32
CA THR A 71 -2.65 -9.31 -22.79
C THR A 71 -2.18 -10.56 -23.54
N THR A 72 -1.62 -11.55 -22.84
CA THR A 72 -1.24 -12.84 -23.43
C THR A 72 -2.49 -13.72 -23.55
N LYS A 73 -2.83 -14.15 -24.77
CA LYS A 73 -3.97 -15.05 -24.99
C LYS A 73 -3.69 -16.41 -24.33
N ALA A 74 -4.75 -17.12 -23.94
CA ALA A 74 -4.70 -18.45 -23.32
C ALA A 74 -3.93 -19.52 -24.15
N ASP A 75 -3.69 -19.25 -25.43
CA ASP A 75 -2.99 -20.12 -26.39
C ASP A 75 -1.49 -19.77 -26.54
N GLY A 76 -0.93 -18.91 -25.68
CA GLY A 76 0.50 -18.54 -25.67
C GLY A 76 0.95 -17.62 -26.82
N THR A 77 0.05 -17.21 -27.71
CA THR A 77 0.34 -16.30 -28.82
C THR A 77 0.53 -14.86 -28.32
N LYS A 78 1.77 -14.36 -28.42
CA LYS A 78 2.14 -12.99 -28.05
C LYS A 78 1.58 -12.00 -29.06
N THR A 79 0.57 -11.22 -28.65
CA THR A 79 0.03 -10.10 -29.45
C THR A 79 1.05 -8.95 -29.49
N ALA A 80 1.03 -8.07 -30.50
CA ALA A 80 1.94 -6.91 -30.59
C ALA A 80 1.95 -5.99 -29.34
N LEU A 81 0.88 -6.01 -28.54
CA LEU A 81 0.74 -5.32 -27.24
C LEU A 81 1.42 -6.04 -26.05
N SER A 82 1.87 -7.29 -26.23
CA SER A 82 2.69 -8.07 -25.28
C SER A 82 4.18 -7.68 -25.35
N ASN A 83 4.56 -6.85 -26.32
CA ASN A 83 5.94 -6.42 -26.47
C ASN A 83 6.36 -5.56 -25.26
N MET A 84 7.53 -5.87 -24.69
CA MET A 84 8.12 -5.25 -23.51
C MET A 84 8.03 -3.72 -23.55
N TYR A 85 8.28 -3.12 -24.72
CA TYR A 85 8.24 -1.67 -24.90
C TYR A 85 6.82 -1.11 -24.88
N ALA A 86 5.86 -1.78 -25.51
CA ALA A 86 4.46 -1.35 -25.51
C ALA A 86 3.84 -1.42 -24.11
N SER A 87 4.05 -2.53 -23.39
CA SER A 87 3.54 -2.69 -22.02
C SER A 87 4.15 -1.67 -21.05
N THR A 88 5.44 -1.34 -21.23
CA THR A 88 6.12 -0.32 -20.40
C THR A 88 5.61 1.08 -20.69
N ILE A 89 5.46 1.45 -21.97
CA ILE A 89 4.94 2.76 -22.38
C ILE A 89 3.50 2.97 -21.87
N VAL A 90 2.65 1.94 -21.95
CA VAL A 90 1.27 2.02 -21.44
C VAL A 90 1.27 2.17 -19.92
N THR A 91 2.05 1.35 -19.20
CA THR A 91 2.10 1.39 -17.72
C THR A 91 2.64 2.73 -17.21
N VAL A 92 3.72 3.24 -17.80
CA VAL A 92 4.32 4.53 -17.43
C VAL A 92 3.45 5.68 -17.91
N GLY A 93 2.86 5.60 -19.09
CA GLY A 93 1.96 6.62 -19.65
C GLY A 93 0.69 6.79 -18.81
N LEU A 94 0.05 5.70 -18.39
CA LEU A 94 -1.09 5.75 -17.46
C LEU A 94 -0.70 6.32 -16.10
N SER A 95 0.49 5.95 -15.59
CA SER A 95 1.01 6.50 -14.33
C SER A 95 1.28 8.01 -14.43
N ALA A 96 1.84 8.48 -15.56
CA ALA A 96 2.08 9.89 -15.83
C ALA A 96 0.77 10.68 -16.01
N LEU A 97 -0.23 10.10 -16.68
CA LEU A 97 -1.58 10.66 -16.75
C LEU A 97 -2.24 10.72 -15.38
N LEU A 98 -1.96 9.77 -14.48
CA LEU A 98 -2.48 9.85 -13.11
C LEU A 98 -1.86 11.02 -12.34
N LEU A 99 -0.57 11.31 -12.56
CA LEU A 99 0.14 12.41 -11.89
C LEU A 99 -0.45 13.80 -12.21
N THR A 100 -1.08 13.97 -13.37
CA THR A 100 -1.71 15.26 -13.73
C THR A 100 -2.93 15.59 -12.88
N TYR A 101 -3.55 14.60 -12.22
CA TYR A 101 -4.65 14.81 -11.26
C TYR A 101 -4.18 15.37 -9.90
N GLY A 102 -2.88 15.51 -9.70
CA GLY A 102 -2.30 16.20 -8.56
C GLY A 102 -1.79 15.27 -7.46
N TYR A 103 -0.56 15.52 -7.04
CA TYR A 103 0.16 14.75 -6.03
C TYR A 103 -0.61 14.59 -4.70
N GLN A 104 -1.29 15.65 -4.25
CA GLN A 104 -2.03 15.66 -2.98
C GLN A 104 -3.20 14.66 -2.94
N LYS A 105 -3.79 14.32 -4.10
CA LYS A 105 -4.91 13.38 -4.20
C LYS A 105 -4.44 11.94 -4.36
N ILE A 106 -3.31 11.74 -5.02
CA ILE A 106 -2.70 10.42 -5.24
C ILE A 106 -2.04 9.90 -3.96
N TRP A 107 -1.45 10.79 -3.17
CA TRP A 107 -0.70 10.43 -1.98
C TRP A 107 -1.49 9.56 -0.97
N PRO A 108 -2.74 9.90 -0.60
CA PRO A 108 -3.54 9.05 0.29
C PRO A 108 -3.90 7.68 -0.31
N ILE A 109 -4.09 7.59 -1.64
CA ILE A 109 -4.35 6.31 -2.32
C ILE A 109 -3.10 5.44 -2.27
N PHE A 110 -1.93 5.99 -2.56
CA PHE A 110 -0.66 5.29 -2.44
C PHE A 110 -0.44 4.74 -1.02
N GLY A 111 -0.69 5.58 0.00
CA GLY A 111 -0.62 5.16 1.39
C GLY A 111 -1.56 4.00 1.71
N SER A 112 -2.82 4.07 1.23
CA SER A 112 -3.81 3.02 1.46
C SER A 112 -3.47 1.72 0.72
N ALA A 113 -3.00 1.80 -0.53
CA ALA A 113 -2.56 0.64 -1.30
C ALA A 113 -1.37 -0.08 -0.64
N ASN A 114 -0.39 0.67 -0.13
CA ASN A 114 0.73 0.10 0.61
C ASN A 114 0.27 -0.57 1.90
N GLN A 115 -0.75 -0.02 2.57
CA GLN A 115 -1.32 -0.65 3.75
C GLN A 115 -2.02 -1.98 3.41
N LEU A 116 -2.72 -2.07 2.27
CA LEU A 116 -3.30 -3.33 1.80
C LEU A 116 -2.23 -4.38 1.50
N LEU A 117 -1.12 -4.00 0.86
CA LEU A 117 -0.02 -4.92 0.58
C LEU A 117 0.61 -5.47 1.86
N ALA A 118 0.79 -4.62 2.87
CA ALA A 118 1.30 -5.07 4.16
C ALA A 118 0.26 -5.93 4.93
N GLY A 119 -1.05 -5.67 4.77
CA GLY A 119 -2.11 -6.57 5.23
C GLY A 119 -2.01 -7.96 4.60
N LEU A 120 -1.75 -8.03 3.28
CA LEU A 120 -1.52 -9.29 2.57
C LEU A 120 -0.24 -10.01 3.04
N ALA A 121 0.85 -9.28 3.29
CA ALA A 121 2.08 -9.85 3.83
C ALA A 121 1.85 -10.45 5.22
N LEU A 122 1.16 -9.73 6.11
CA LEU A 122 0.79 -10.24 7.43
C LEU A 122 -0.12 -11.46 7.35
N LEU A 123 -1.08 -11.48 6.41
CA LEU A 123 -1.92 -12.64 6.12
C LEU A 123 -1.07 -13.85 5.75
N ALA A 124 -0.14 -13.70 4.79
CA ALA A 124 0.72 -14.78 4.34
C ALA A 124 1.59 -15.34 5.48
N VAL A 125 2.23 -14.46 6.26
CA VAL A 125 3.02 -14.86 7.45
C VAL A 125 2.13 -15.57 8.48
N SER A 126 0.92 -15.06 8.69
CA SER A 126 0.00 -15.64 9.66
C SER A 126 -0.50 -17.01 9.21
N ALA A 127 -0.82 -17.19 7.93
CA ALA A 127 -1.20 -18.49 7.38
C ALA A 127 -0.04 -19.50 7.49
N TRP A 128 1.20 -19.06 7.27
CA TRP A 128 2.39 -19.89 7.43
C TRP A 128 2.63 -20.30 8.90
N LEU A 129 2.49 -19.37 9.85
CA LEU A 129 2.61 -19.66 11.28
C LEU A 129 1.53 -20.63 11.78
N ALA A 130 0.29 -20.46 11.32
CA ALA A 130 -0.82 -21.38 11.62
C ALA A 130 -0.52 -22.80 11.14
N LYS A 131 -0.09 -22.94 9.87
CA LYS A 131 0.32 -24.24 9.30
C LYS A 131 1.53 -24.86 10.02
N SER A 132 2.40 -24.02 10.59
CA SER A 132 3.58 -24.47 11.36
C SER A 132 3.25 -24.80 12.83
N GLY A 133 1.98 -24.76 13.24
CA GLY A 133 1.55 -25.06 14.61
C GLY A 133 1.96 -24.01 15.66
N LYS A 134 2.44 -22.84 15.24
CA LYS A 134 2.90 -21.77 16.15
C LYS A 134 1.77 -20.81 16.48
N LYS A 135 1.82 -20.21 17.68
CA LYS A 135 0.84 -19.20 18.12
C LYS A 135 0.86 -18.02 17.14
N ASN A 136 -0.27 -17.81 16.48
CA ASN A 136 -0.41 -16.83 15.40
C ASN A 136 -0.96 -15.45 15.86
N LEU A 137 -1.21 -15.29 17.16
CA LEU A 137 -1.81 -14.08 17.70
C LEU A 137 -0.94 -12.83 17.51
N MET A 138 0.39 -13.01 17.50
CA MET A 138 1.35 -11.91 17.35
C MET A 138 1.26 -11.22 15.97
N THR A 139 0.80 -11.92 14.94
CA THR A 139 0.68 -11.39 13.57
C THR A 139 -0.77 -11.08 13.18
N ILE A 140 -1.75 -11.81 13.74
CA ILE A 140 -3.18 -11.53 13.53
C ILE A 140 -3.59 -10.18 14.12
N ILE A 141 -3.12 -9.82 15.33
CA ILE A 141 -3.51 -8.55 15.97
C ILE A 141 -3.09 -7.34 15.11
N PRO A 142 -1.81 -7.21 14.69
CA PRO A 142 -1.42 -6.17 13.73
C PRO A 142 -2.19 -6.21 12.42
N MET A 143 -2.50 -7.40 11.90
CA MET A 143 -3.23 -7.56 10.64
C MET A 143 -4.63 -6.96 10.70
N VAL A 144 -5.40 -7.29 11.74
CA VAL A 144 -6.78 -6.77 11.91
C VAL A 144 -6.75 -5.26 12.06
N PHE A 145 -5.86 -4.74 12.91
CA PHE A 145 -5.68 -3.29 13.07
C PHE A 145 -5.36 -2.60 11.74
N MET A 146 -4.46 -3.18 10.96
CA MET A 146 -4.06 -2.66 9.66
C MET A 146 -5.23 -2.62 8.66
N PHE A 147 -6.02 -3.69 8.57
CA PHE A 147 -7.22 -3.70 7.72
C PHE A 147 -8.24 -2.65 8.15
N CYS A 148 -8.50 -2.50 9.46
CA CYS A 148 -9.41 -1.47 9.97
C CYS A 148 -8.96 -0.06 9.56
N VAL A 149 -7.70 0.28 9.80
CA VAL A 149 -7.13 1.59 9.42
C VAL A 149 -7.24 1.81 7.90
N THR A 150 -6.95 0.79 7.11
CA THR A 150 -6.97 0.90 5.64
C THR A 150 -8.39 1.11 5.10
N LEU A 151 -9.37 0.38 5.62
CA LEU A 151 -10.78 0.54 5.22
C LEU A 151 -11.30 1.94 5.59
N THR A 152 -11.01 2.40 6.80
CA THR A 152 -11.40 3.75 7.25
C THR A 152 -10.74 4.82 6.38
N ALA A 153 -9.46 4.68 6.05
CA ALA A 153 -8.75 5.61 5.17
C ALA A 153 -9.37 5.66 3.76
N LEU A 154 -9.67 4.49 3.17
CA LEU A 154 -10.27 4.41 1.83
C LEU A 154 -11.67 5.02 1.77
N ILE A 155 -12.49 4.88 2.82
CA ILE A 155 -13.80 5.52 2.89
C ILE A 155 -13.66 7.05 2.88
N PHE A 156 -12.72 7.60 3.66
CA PHE A 156 -12.48 9.04 3.68
C PHE A 156 -11.95 9.56 2.35
N VAL A 157 -11.01 8.84 1.74
CA VAL A 157 -10.46 9.20 0.43
C VAL A 157 -11.54 9.15 -0.65
N ALA A 158 -12.37 8.11 -0.68
CA ALA A 158 -13.48 8.01 -1.62
C ALA A 158 -14.46 9.18 -1.46
N LYS A 159 -14.97 9.42 -0.24
CA LYS A 159 -15.93 10.50 0.03
C LYS A 159 -15.39 11.88 -0.34
N ASN A 160 -14.16 12.21 0.06
CA ASN A 160 -13.56 13.51 -0.25
C ASN A 160 -13.28 13.72 -1.74
N ASN A 161 -12.98 12.67 -2.50
CA ASN A 161 -12.71 12.80 -3.93
C ASN A 161 -14.00 12.82 -4.77
N PHE A 162 -15.03 12.07 -4.39
CA PHE A 162 -16.36 12.17 -5.02
C PHE A 162 -17.02 13.53 -4.75
N ALA A 163 -16.94 14.04 -3.51
CA ALA A 163 -17.45 15.37 -3.18
C ALA A 163 -16.68 16.50 -3.88
N GLY A 164 -15.39 16.29 -4.16
CA GLY A 164 -14.53 17.25 -4.86
C GLY A 164 -14.50 17.11 -6.39
N GLY A 165 -15.46 16.40 -7.01
CA GLY A 165 -15.56 16.24 -8.47
C GLY A 165 -14.49 15.37 -9.14
N ASN A 166 -13.61 14.73 -8.36
CA ASN A 166 -12.50 13.92 -8.86
C ASN A 166 -12.90 12.44 -8.94
N ALA A 167 -13.76 12.12 -9.92
CA ALA A 167 -14.34 10.79 -10.06
C ALA A 167 -13.31 9.67 -10.30
N VAL A 168 -12.17 9.96 -10.96
CA VAL A 168 -11.10 8.99 -11.24
C VAL A 168 -10.39 8.52 -9.96
N ILE A 169 -10.04 9.46 -9.08
CA ILE A 169 -9.39 9.15 -7.80
C ILE A 169 -10.41 8.47 -6.85
N GLY A 170 -11.66 8.92 -6.87
CA GLY A 170 -12.75 8.29 -6.12
C GLY A 170 -13.02 6.84 -6.55
N SER A 171 -13.05 6.56 -7.86
CA SER A 171 -13.29 5.21 -8.38
C SER A 171 -12.13 4.26 -8.06
N LEU A 172 -10.87 4.72 -8.17
CA LEU A 172 -9.71 3.94 -7.77
C LEU A 172 -9.74 3.60 -6.28
N ALA A 173 -10.11 4.55 -5.41
CA ALA A 173 -10.26 4.29 -3.99
C ALA A 173 -11.36 3.25 -3.71
N SER A 174 -12.49 3.31 -4.42
CA SER A 174 -13.55 2.31 -4.31
C SER A 174 -13.10 0.92 -4.77
N ILE A 175 -12.33 0.82 -5.86
CA ILE A 175 -11.77 -0.46 -6.32
C ILE A 175 -10.85 -1.06 -5.25
N LEU A 176 -9.95 -0.26 -4.67
CA LEU A 176 -9.09 -0.70 -3.57
C LEU A 176 -9.88 -1.11 -2.33
N PHE A 177 -10.99 -0.43 -2.04
CA PHE A 177 -11.87 -0.80 -0.93
C PHE A 177 -12.51 -2.17 -1.15
N VAL A 178 -13.04 -2.43 -2.35
CA VAL A 178 -13.58 -3.76 -2.69
C VAL A 178 -12.49 -4.83 -2.59
N LEU A 179 -11.28 -4.54 -3.09
CA LEU A 179 -10.14 -5.46 -3.00
C LEU A 179 -9.76 -5.75 -1.54
N ALA A 180 -9.79 -4.75 -0.66
CA ALA A 180 -9.58 -4.92 0.78
C ALA A 180 -10.60 -5.88 1.40
N ILE A 181 -11.88 -5.75 1.05
CA ILE A 181 -12.94 -6.65 1.52
C ILE A 181 -12.72 -8.08 1.02
N VAL A 182 -12.35 -8.25 -0.26
CA VAL A 182 -12.03 -9.57 -0.82
C VAL A 182 -10.86 -10.23 -0.07
N LEU A 183 -9.82 -9.46 0.29
CA LEU A 183 -8.70 -9.95 1.08
C LEU A 183 -9.12 -10.33 2.50
N ILE A 184 -10.00 -9.57 3.15
CA ILE A 184 -10.54 -9.92 4.48
C ILE A 184 -11.32 -11.25 4.40
N ILE A 185 -12.18 -11.42 3.39
CA ILE A 185 -12.90 -12.67 3.17
C ILE A 185 -11.92 -13.83 2.96
N THR A 186 -10.87 -13.62 2.17
CA THR A 186 -9.82 -14.62 1.92
C THR A 186 -9.11 -14.99 3.22
N THR A 187 -8.71 -14.00 4.03
CA THR A 187 -8.14 -14.18 5.37
C THR A 187 -9.03 -15.07 6.24
N VAL A 188 -10.32 -14.73 6.35
CA VAL A 188 -11.28 -15.47 7.19
C VAL A 188 -11.45 -16.91 6.69
N LYS A 189 -11.52 -17.12 5.37
CA LYS A 189 -11.60 -18.46 4.79
C LYS A 189 -10.35 -19.29 5.07
N THR A 190 -9.16 -18.71 4.93
CA THR A 190 -7.88 -19.39 5.22
C THR A 190 -7.82 -19.86 6.68
N PHE A 191 -8.26 -19.05 7.64
CA PHE A 191 -8.26 -19.45 9.05
C PHE A 191 -9.43 -20.37 9.45
N SER A 192 -10.58 -20.26 8.77
CA SER A 192 -11.74 -21.12 9.06
C SER A 192 -11.59 -22.52 8.47
N GLY A 193 -10.94 -22.64 7.30
CA GLY A 193 -10.62 -23.95 6.69
C GLY A 193 -9.63 -24.78 7.51
N ASP A 194 -8.72 -24.13 8.25
CA ASP A 194 -7.74 -24.80 9.11
C ASP A 194 -8.39 -25.38 10.38
N LYS A 195 -9.47 -24.76 10.88
CA LYS A 195 -10.25 -25.32 12.01
C LYS A 195 -11.00 -26.60 11.64
N SER A 196 -11.55 -26.69 10.43
CA SER A 196 -12.27 -27.89 9.96
C SER A 196 -11.33 -29.10 9.92
N LYS A 197 -10.08 -28.92 9.48
CA LYS A 197 -9.14 -30.03 9.33
C LYS A 197 -8.59 -30.57 10.65
N ASN A 198 -8.58 -29.74 11.70
CA ASN A 198 -8.11 -30.13 13.03
C ASN A 198 -9.19 -30.85 13.86
N GLN A 199 -10.45 -30.82 13.42
CA GLN A 199 -11.57 -31.51 14.07
C GLN A 199 -11.71 -32.96 13.60
N ASP A 200 -11.28 -33.27 12.37
CA ASP A 200 -11.38 -34.61 11.77
C ASP A 200 -10.23 -35.57 12.15
N MET A 201 -9.16 -35.08 12.80
CA MET A 201 -8.04 -35.91 13.30
C MET A 201 -8.13 -36.21 14.80
N GLY A 202 -9.22 -35.79 15.45
CA GLY A 202 -9.46 -35.97 16.89
C GLY A 202 -10.66 -36.88 17.23
N ALA A 203 -11.17 -37.65 16.26
CA ALA A 203 -12.22 -38.65 16.44
C ALA A 203 -11.65 -40.07 16.30
#